data_AF-A0A7V5C9Q6-F1
#
_entry.id   AF-A0A7V5C9Q6-F1
#
_cell.length_a   1.000
_cell.length_b   1.000
_cell.length_c   1.000
_cell.angle_alpha   90.00
_cell.angle_beta   90.00
_cell.angle_gamma   90.00
#
_symmetry.space_group_name_H-M   'P 1'
#
loop_
_entity.id
_entity.type
_entity.pdbx_description
1 polymer ?
#
loop_
_entity_poly.entity_id
_entity_poly.type
_entity_poly.pdbx_seq_one_letter_code
_entity_poly.pdbx_strand_id
1 'polypeptide(L)'
;MKKLLKPKENHRWDLEGIEFAIEERVGDPALFIGRVAEMDFLYRWAGNIRKKISRSIAFLGRRKIGKSLIVERLYNILYSERKGVIPFYYEFAEGEQNAREFLTDFTISFYMQIIGYYTRDITWNRKAVQPDKRISDIGTLLKEIVPLSIPNKDIITEHLENNLRVSELEKPPYAYIIKAVGVPRGFASMVGVEDQVVQMLDEFQYLNMYIDAGNEDKPCKAYMSPAESRVAPLLITGSLMGVVSNDLMRWLPQRFTEVSVPRMDESESVEMTLNYAGFFGYRTDRETAGYIAHITNNVPGRIVDLLAPNIGKPEISTFEDADRALAWEVEKGRIRSDWEEYLSHAMNSVNDVNLRRITYFLCRHEGEWYYPGRLRQAMSLDLDEGELRRELRLLHRYDLIEERGGRYGGVFDRTLKKVLMTVHADLYGLPVDEFDSYFRNDNMLDYLKDRAEHLELELAEAEELRGKLGVLQGRHNNLKGRYYEQEVLLRLVRHIIAGKGGIVQGISVTEFAPVTGYHLTSGEEIDIVLEGGQSVIMAECKNYLPRYLNKITEKTVDEFIEKAVRLHNDRFSGKELRLAFFSRHGFESRLEPYLEEKGIVTELPGRALSCSHIRFI
;
A
#
# COMPACT_ATOMS: atom_id res chain seq x y z
N MET A 1 -14.61 2.92 35.43
CA MET A 1 -15.06 3.62 34.21
C MET A 1 -14.65 2.82 32.98
N LYS A 2 -15.53 2.77 31.96
CA LYS A 2 -15.46 1.94 30.73
C LYS A 2 -14.38 2.51 29.77
N LYS A 3 -13.63 1.65 29.05
CA LYS A 3 -12.83 2.04 27.87
C LYS A 3 -13.81 2.39 26.75
N LEU A 4 -13.75 3.61 26.20
CA LEU A 4 -14.67 4.04 25.13
C LEU A 4 -14.14 3.70 23.73
N LEU A 5 -12.82 3.62 23.55
CA LEU A 5 -12.23 3.16 22.29
C LEU A 5 -12.52 1.66 22.07
N LYS A 6 -13.49 1.35 21.22
CA LYS A 6 -13.85 -0.02 20.85
C LYS A 6 -14.18 -0.13 19.37
N PRO A 7 -13.43 -0.92 18.59
CA PRO A 7 -13.85 -1.27 17.25
C PRO A 7 -15.06 -2.22 17.30
N LYS A 8 -15.93 -2.08 16.32
CA LYS A 8 -17.03 -2.98 15.96
C LYS A 8 -16.64 -3.78 14.70
N GLU A 9 -17.55 -4.63 14.24
CA GLU A 9 -17.42 -5.28 12.93
C GLU A 9 -17.21 -4.25 11.82
N ASN A 10 -16.51 -4.67 10.76
CA ASN A 10 -16.23 -3.85 9.57
C ASN A 10 -15.51 -2.53 9.90
N HIS A 11 -14.58 -2.58 10.86
CA HIS A 11 -13.73 -1.45 11.27
C HIS A 11 -14.49 -0.19 11.73
N ARG A 12 -15.77 -0.32 12.10
CA ARG A 12 -16.58 0.78 12.65
C ARG A 12 -16.20 1.06 14.10
N TRP A 13 -16.43 2.27 14.58
CA TRP A 13 -16.21 2.60 15.99
C TRP A 13 -17.50 2.57 16.81
N ASP A 14 -17.41 2.08 18.05
CA ASP A 14 -18.49 2.25 19.02
C ASP A 14 -18.54 3.69 19.52
N LEU A 15 -19.66 4.38 19.25
CA LEU A 15 -19.86 5.77 19.63
C LEU A 15 -20.60 5.90 20.97
N GLU A 16 -21.04 4.79 21.57
CA GLU A 16 -21.80 4.80 22.81
C GLU A 16 -20.97 5.44 23.95
N GLY A 17 -21.49 6.54 24.51
CA GLY A 17 -20.85 7.25 25.62
C GLY A 17 -19.76 8.24 25.20
N ILE A 18 -19.53 8.46 23.91
CA ILE A 18 -18.67 9.54 23.41
C ILE A 18 -19.50 10.82 23.31
N GLU A 19 -19.10 11.83 24.06
CA GLU A 19 -19.56 13.21 23.95
C GLU A 19 -18.63 13.98 23.01
N PHE A 20 -19.19 14.46 21.89
CA PHE A 20 -18.46 15.22 20.88
C PHE A 20 -18.33 16.69 21.30
N ALA A 21 -17.34 16.93 22.15
CA ALA A 21 -17.02 18.24 22.71
C ALA A 21 -16.46 19.20 21.67
N ILE A 22 -15.72 18.69 20.69
CA ILE A 22 -15.44 19.39 19.44
C ILE A 22 -16.13 18.66 18.29
N GLU A 23 -16.58 19.42 17.30
CA GLU A 23 -17.11 18.85 16.07
C GLU A 23 -15.96 18.26 15.26
N GLU A 24 -16.16 17.05 14.75
CA GLU A 24 -15.19 16.38 13.91
C GLU A 24 -15.41 16.82 12.47
N ARG A 25 -14.32 17.13 11.74
CA ARG A 25 -14.41 17.57 10.34
C ARG A 25 -14.94 16.50 9.40
N VAL A 26 -15.04 15.26 9.87
CA VAL A 26 -15.69 14.16 9.14
C VAL A 26 -17.21 14.40 8.97
N GLY A 27 -17.80 15.31 9.74
CA GLY A 27 -19.24 15.56 9.77
C GLY A 27 -19.93 14.54 10.68
N ASP A 28 -20.74 13.63 10.09
CA ASP A 28 -21.36 12.56 10.86
C ASP A 28 -20.28 11.64 11.46
N PRO A 29 -20.19 11.49 12.79
CA PRO A 29 -19.16 10.67 13.44
C PRO A 29 -19.14 9.19 13.02
N ALA A 30 -20.23 8.67 12.43
CA ALA A 30 -20.30 7.31 11.89
C ALA A 30 -19.50 7.14 10.58
N LEU A 31 -19.08 8.24 9.94
CA LEU A 31 -18.24 8.22 8.75
C LEU A 31 -16.75 7.99 9.07
N PHE A 32 -16.33 8.19 10.32
CA PHE A 32 -14.98 7.82 10.76
C PHE A 32 -14.89 6.30 10.93
N ILE A 33 -14.24 5.63 9.99
CA ILE A 33 -14.05 4.16 9.93
C ILE A 33 -12.56 3.85 9.76
N GLY A 34 -12.11 2.71 10.29
CA GLY A 34 -10.72 2.30 10.21
C GLY A 34 -9.82 3.07 11.16
N ARG A 35 -8.52 3.15 10.81
CA ARG A 35 -7.45 3.72 11.64
C ARG A 35 -7.31 3.02 12.98
N VAL A 36 -7.59 1.72 13.02
CA VAL A 36 -7.65 0.97 14.29
C VAL A 36 -6.29 0.94 14.96
N ALA A 37 -5.21 0.69 14.19
CA ALA A 37 -3.86 0.63 14.71
C ALA A 37 -3.38 1.99 15.24
N GLU A 38 -3.62 3.06 14.47
CA GLU A 38 -3.22 4.42 14.83
C GLU A 38 -3.98 4.94 16.05
N MET A 39 -5.30 4.73 16.10
CA MET A 39 -6.12 5.12 17.24
C MET A 39 -5.73 4.35 18.50
N ASP A 40 -5.48 3.03 18.41
CA ASP A 40 -5.09 2.24 19.57
C ASP A 40 -3.68 2.62 20.07
N PHE A 41 -2.75 2.92 19.15
CA PHE A 41 -1.44 3.48 19.50
C PHE A 41 -1.58 4.80 20.27
N LEU A 42 -2.31 5.78 19.71
CA LEU A 42 -2.48 7.09 20.33
C LEU A 42 -3.24 7.01 21.66
N TYR A 43 -4.24 6.14 21.75
CA TYR A 43 -4.98 5.94 23.00
C TYR A 43 -4.10 5.35 24.11
N ARG A 44 -3.25 4.37 23.80
CA ARG A 44 -2.25 3.84 24.76
C ARG A 44 -1.25 4.92 25.16
N TRP A 45 -0.76 5.69 24.19
CA TRP A 45 0.14 6.82 24.44
C TRP A 45 -0.50 7.87 25.35
N ALA A 46 -1.75 8.25 25.10
CA ALA A 46 -2.49 9.22 25.91
C ALA A 46 -2.75 8.70 27.33
N GLY A 47 -3.10 7.41 27.47
CA GLY A 47 -3.30 6.77 28.78
C GLY A 47 -2.05 6.76 29.67
N ASN A 48 -0.87 6.82 29.06
CA ASN A 48 0.41 6.89 29.76
C ASN A 48 0.79 8.31 30.23
N ILE A 49 0.09 9.35 29.77
CA ILE A 49 0.34 10.75 30.17
C ILE A 49 0.09 10.93 31.67
N ARG A 50 -0.96 10.33 32.22
CA ARG A 50 -1.26 10.37 33.66
C ARG A 50 -0.11 9.83 34.52
N LYS A 51 0.65 8.87 33.99
CA LYS A 51 1.83 8.29 34.66
C LYS A 51 3.10 9.11 34.47
N LYS A 52 3.02 10.22 33.72
CA LYS A 52 4.14 11.12 33.39
C LYS A 52 5.28 10.40 32.64
N ILE A 53 4.95 9.36 31.86
CA ILE A 53 5.95 8.60 31.07
C ILE A 53 5.88 8.88 29.57
N SER A 54 4.77 9.42 29.06
CA SER A 54 4.64 9.76 27.64
C SER A 54 5.55 10.93 27.26
N ARG A 55 6.18 10.81 26.09
CA ARG A 55 6.95 11.87 25.44
C ARG A 55 6.13 12.49 24.34
N SER A 56 6.51 13.71 23.93
CA SER A 56 5.89 14.37 22.79
C SER A 56 6.11 13.57 21.50
N ILE A 57 5.09 13.52 20.65
CA ILE A 57 5.07 12.79 19.40
C ILE A 57 4.79 13.73 18.23
N ALA A 58 5.48 13.51 17.13
CA ALA A 58 5.20 14.14 15.85
C ALA A 58 4.51 13.10 14.97
N PHE A 59 3.20 13.26 14.77
CA PHE A 59 2.35 12.35 14.02
C PHE A 59 2.28 12.84 12.57
N LEU A 60 3.23 12.38 11.76
CA LEU A 60 3.53 12.94 10.45
C LEU A 60 3.00 12.02 9.35
N GLY A 61 2.30 12.58 8.38
CA GLY A 61 1.70 11.84 7.28
C GLY A 61 1.35 12.79 6.16
N ARG A 62 1.22 12.30 4.93
CA ARG A 62 0.87 13.12 3.77
C ARG A 62 -0.50 13.79 3.97
N ARG A 63 -0.79 14.80 3.16
CA ARG A 63 -2.12 15.46 3.17
C ARG A 63 -3.22 14.44 2.88
N LYS A 64 -4.44 14.71 3.35
CA LYS A 64 -5.63 13.84 3.17
C LYS A 64 -5.54 12.44 3.78
N ILE A 65 -4.49 12.12 4.53
CA ILE A 65 -4.34 10.81 5.18
C ILE A 65 -5.25 10.64 6.42
N GLY A 66 -5.88 11.71 6.91
CA GLY A 66 -6.84 11.66 8.02
C GLY A 66 -6.27 11.95 9.41
N LYS A 67 -5.09 12.59 9.51
CA LYS A 67 -4.44 12.93 10.80
C LYS A 67 -5.35 13.74 11.73
N SER A 68 -5.90 14.85 11.22
CA SER A 68 -6.76 15.74 12.00
C SER A 68 -7.98 14.99 12.53
N LEU A 69 -8.61 14.14 11.72
CA LEU A 69 -9.76 13.33 12.16
C LEU A 69 -9.40 12.33 13.27
N ILE A 70 -8.23 11.69 13.18
CA ILE A 70 -7.72 10.81 14.24
C ILE A 70 -7.51 11.60 15.55
N VAL A 71 -6.93 12.80 15.45
CA VAL A 71 -6.66 13.67 16.61
C VAL A 71 -7.96 14.19 17.23
N GLU A 72 -8.92 14.64 16.41
CA GLU A 72 -10.24 15.10 16.84
C GLU A 72 -11.02 13.98 17.54
N ARG A 73 -10.98 12.76 16.98
CA ARG A 73 -11.60 11.59 17.60
C ARG A 73 -10.95 11.25 18.94
N LEU A 74 -9.63 11.30 19.02
CA LEU A 74 -8.90 11.10 20.27
C LEU A 74 -9.29 12.15 21.31
N TYR A 75 -9.39 13.43 20.91
CA TYR A 75 -9.85 14.52 21.76
C TYR A 75 -11.21 14.19 22.40
N ASN A 76 -12.20 13.83 21.58
CA ASN A 76 -13.56 13.55 22.04
C ASN A 76 -13.61 12.33 22.98
N ILE A 77 -12.80 11.30 22.70
CA ILE A 77 -12.66 10.14 23.60
C ILE A 77 -12.08 10.57 24.96
N LEU A 78 -10.97 11.31 24.98
CA LEU A 78 -10.33 11.74 26.23
C LEU A 78 -11.22 12.68 27.05
N TYR A 79 -11.90 13.61 26.38
CA TYR A 79 -12.89 14.48 26.99
C TYR A 79 -13.99 13.65 27.68
N SER A 80 -14.55 12.66 26.99
CA SER A 80 -15.63 11.81 27.51
C SER A 80 -15.20 10.92 28.67
N GLU A 81 -13.98 10.39 28.62
CA GLU A 81 -13.49 9.46 29.63
C GLU A 81 -13.09 10.10 30.96
N ARG A 82 -12.71 11.38 30.98
CA ARG A 82 -12.43 12.14 32.22
C ARG A 82 -11.42 11.48 33.17
N LYS A 83 -10.37 10.85 32.62
CA LYS A 83 -9.40 10.02 33.38
C LYS A 83 -8.19 10.80 33.91
N GLY A 84 -8.31 12.10 34.11
CA GLY A 84 -7.21 12.94 34.60
C GLY A 84 -6.24 13.40 33.51
N VAL A 85 -6.68 13.37 32.24
CA VAL A 85 -5.93 13.88 31.07
C VAL A 85 -6.88 14.79 30.30
N ILE A 86 -6.61 16.10 30.36
CA ILE A 86 -7.38 17.14 29.69
C ILE A 86 -6.87 17.27 28.26
N PRO A 87 -7.71 17.03 27.24
CA PRO A 87 -7.32 17.28 25.87
C PRO A 87 -7.40 18.78 25.56
N PHE A 88 -6.37 19.30 24.89
CA PHE A 88 -6.33 20.65 24.36
C PHE A 88 -6.02 20.56 22.87
N TYR A 89 -6.94 21.01 22.03
CA TYR A 89 -6.81 21.03 20.58
C TYR A 89 -6.60 22.46 20.08
N TYR A 90 -5.59 22.66 19.24
CA TYR A 90 -5.32 23.94 18.59
C TYR A 90 -4.81 23.71 17.19
N GLU A 91 -5.49 24.25 16.20
CA GLU A 91 -5.05 24.26 14.80
C GLU A 91 -4.38 25.60 14.50
N PHE A 92 -3.16 25.55 13.96
CA PHE A 92 -2.55 26.76 13.43
C PHE A 92 -3.26 27.17 12.15
N ALA A 93 -3.62 28.46 12.05
CA ALA A 93 -4.28 29.00 10.87
C ALA A 93 -3.27 29.40 9.78
N GLU A 94 -3.74 29.42 8.54
CA GLU A 94 -3.04 30.08 7.44
C GLU A 94 -3.22 31.59 7.52
N GLY A 95 -2.18 32.35 7.14
CA GLY A 95 -2.20 33.81 7.13
C GLY A 95 -1.42 34.44 8.28
N GLU A 96 -0.71 35.53 7.98
CA GLU A 96 0.19 36.18 8.93
C GLU A 96 -0.53 36.60 10.22
N GLN A 97 0.04 36.21 11.35
CA GLN A 97 -0.46 36.50 12.69
C GLN A 97 0.63 37.14 13.56
N ASN A 98 0.28 38.22 14.26
CA ASN A 98 1.21 38.87 15.18
C ASN A 98 1.41 38.03 16.45
N ALA A 99 2.63 37.98 17.00
CA ALA A 99 2.93 37.23 18.23
C ALA A 99 2.05 37.58 19.45
N ARG A 100 1.62 38.84 19.61
CA ARG A 100 0.73 39.26 20.70
C ARG A 100 -0.67 38.69 20.50
N GLU A 101 -1.18 38.71 19.27
CA GLU A 101 -2.46 38.09 18.92
C GLU A 101 -2.40 36.59 19.13
N PHE A 102 -1.30 35.94 18.74
CA PHE A 102 -1.08 34.52 18.99
C PHE A 102 -1.10 34.18 20.49
N LEU A 103 -0.46 34.99 21.34
CA LEU A 103 -0.54 34.80 22.79
C LEU A 103 -1.97 34.85 23.30
N THR A 104 -2.73 35.87 22.92
CA THR A 104 -4.12 36.04 23.32
C THR A 104 -4.97 34.86 22.85
N ASP A 105 -4.88 34.54 21.57
CA ASP A 105 -5.68 33.51 20.92
C ASP A 105 -5.44 32.11 21.49
N PHE A 106 -4.16 31.73 21.62
CA PHE A 106 -3.75 30.44 22.15
C PHE A 106 -4.14 30.30 23.64
N THR A 107 -3.97 31.38 24.43
CA THR A 107 -4.32 31.39 25.86
C THR A 107 -5.83 31.24 26.05
N ILE A 108 -6.64 31.99 25.30
CA ILE A 108 -8.10 31.90 25.37
C ILE A 108 -8.56 30.51 24.94
N SER A 109 -8.07 30.01 23.80
CA SER A 109 -8.40 28.68 23.30
C SER A 109 -8.14 27.59 24.33
N PHE A 110 -6.98 27.65 25.01
CA PHE A 110 -6.61 26.71 26.05
C PHE A 110 -7.56 26.76 27.26
N TYR A 111 -7.76 27.94 27.84
CA TYR A 111 -8.57 28.04 29.06
C TYR A 111 -10.06 27.81 28.81
N MET A 112 -10.60 28.20 27.66
CA MET A 112 -11.97 27.84 27.28
C MET A 112 -12.13 26.31 27.23
N GLN A 113 -11.16 25.58 26.67
CA GLN A 113 -11.25 24.11 26.63
C GLN A 113 -11.13 23.47 28.01
N ILE A 114 -10.29 24.02 28.89
CA ILE A 114 -10.21 23.62 30.30
C ILE A 114 -11.55 23.83 31.01
N ILE A 115 -12.15 25.00 30.84
CA ILE A 115 -13.44 25.34 31.45
C ILE A 115 -14.48 24.33 30.97
N GLY A 116 -14.59 24.12 29.65
CA GLY A 116 -15.52 23.14 29.09
C GLY A 116 -15.29 21.71 29.60
N TYR A 117 -14.04 21.31 29.85
CA TYR A 117 -13.74 20.00 30.46
C TYR A 117 -14.22 19.90 31.92
N TYR A 118 -14.02 20.96 32.72
CA TYR A 118 -14.44 20.98 34.12
C TYR A 118 -15.95 21.16 34.30
N THR A 119 -16.59 22.02 33.50
CA THR A 119 -18.03 22.29 33.57
C THR A 119 -18.88 21.20 32.91
N ARG A 120 -18.30 20.43 31.97
CA ARG A 120 -19.05 19.56 31.04
C ARG A 120 -19.98 20.32 30.10
N ASP A 121 -19.67 21.58 29.87
CA ASP A 121 -20.37 22.38 28.89
C ASP A 121 -19.52 22.46 27.61
N ILE A 122 -19.89 21.62 26.65
CA ILE A 122 -19.23 21.52 25.34
C ILE A 122 -19.28 22.83 24.55
N THR A 123 -20.18 23.77 24.88
CA THR A 123 -20.24 25.05 24.16
C THR A 123 -18.95 25.85 24.31
N TRP A 124 -18.25 25.70 25.44
CA TRP A 124 -16.91 26.26 25.63
C TRP A 124 -15.90 25.68 24.66
N ASN A 125 -15.84 24.35 24.54
CA ASN A 125 -14.92 23.67 23.64
C ASN A 125 -15.21 24.00 22.17
N ARG A 126 -16.50 24.00 21.78
CA ARG A 126 -16.92 24.34 20.41
C ARG A 126 -16.56 25.78 20.03
N LYS A 127 -16.81 26.75 20.91
CA LYS A 127 -16.40 28.14 20.69
C LYS A 127 -14.88 28.28 20.68
N ALA A 128 -14.16 27.52 21.52
CA ALA A 128 -12.71 27.58 21.59
C ALA A 128 -12.02 27.15 20.29
N VAL A 129 -12.59 26.23 19.52
CA VAL A 129 -12.01 25.74 18.26
C VAL A 129 -12.56 26.43 17.01
N GLN A 130 -13.52 27.36 17.16
CA GLN A 130 -14.13 28.13 16.07
C GLN A 130 -13.68 29.59 16.16
N PRO A 131 -12.72 30.05 15.34
CA PRO A 131 -12.15 31.40 15.44
C PRO A 131 -13.19 32.53 15.41
N ASP A 132 -14.27 32.37 14.64
CA ASP A 132 -15.37 33.33 14.50
C ASP A 132 -16.27 33.44 15.75
N LYS A 133 -16.27 32.42 16.61
CA LYS A 133 -17.12 32.36 17.83
C LYS A 133 -16.31 32.39 19.12
N ARG A 134 -14.99 32.38 19.02
CA ARG A 134 -14.07 32.43 20.16
C ARG A 134 -14.20 33.77 20.87
N ILE A 135 -14.02 33.76 22.19
CA ILE A 135 -13.94 35.00 22.96
C ILE A 135 -12.74 35.80 22.45
N SER A 136 -12.93 37.10 22.21
CA SER A 136 -11.95 37.94 21.51
C SER A 136 -10.76 38.38 22.38
N ASP A 137 -10.93 38.42 23.70
CA ASP A 137 -9.90 38.94 24.61
C ASP A 137 -9.94 38.27 26.01
N ILE A 138 -8.80 38.31 26.69
CA ILE A 138 -8.60 37.67 28.00
C ILE A 138 -9.49 38.31 29.08
N GLY A 139 -9.75 39.62 29.00
CA GLY A 139 -10.57 40.34 29.99
C GLY A 139 -12.04 39.89 29.96
N THR A 140 -12.58 39.65 28.77
CA THR A 140 -13.92 39.07 28.59
C THR A 140 -14.00 37.66 29.15
N LEU A 141 -13.02 36.80 28.84
CA LEU A 141 -12.95 35.44 29.38
C LEU A 141 -12.90 35.44 30.93
N LEU A 142 -12.11 36.33 31.53
CA LEU A 142 -12.07 36.49 32.99
C LEU A 142 -13.45 36.78 33.58
N LYS A 143 -14.21 37.70 32.99
CA LYS A 143 -15.57 38.05 33.45
C LYS A 143 -16.52 36.86 33.39
N GLU A 144 -16.42 36.04 32.35
CA GLU A 144 -17.27 34.85 32.19
C GLU A 144 -16.90 33.71 33.16
N ILE A 145 -15.64 33.65 33.64
CA ILE A 145 -15.19 32.64 34.62
C ILE A 145 -15.63 33.00 36.05
N VAL A 146 -15.78 34.28 36.38
CA VAL A 146 -16.18 34.75 37.73
C VAL A 146 -17.41 34.04 38.29
N PRO A 147 -18.52 33.82 37.57
CA PRO A 147 -19.69 33.12 38.12
C PRO A 147 -19.51 31.59 38.23
N LEU A 148 -18.48 31.00 37.62
CA LEU A 148 -18.34 29.55 37.56
C LEU A 148 -17.75 28.96 38.86
N SER A 149 -18.19 27.75 39.21
CA SER A 149 -17.58 26.92 40.25
C SER A 149 -16.88 25.74 39.58
N ILE A 150 -15.56 25.86 39.41
CA ILE A 150 -14.73 24.86 38.72
C ILE A 150 -13.46 24.58 39.53
N PRO A 151 -12.87 23.38 39.39
CA PRO A 151 -11.55 23.08 39.93
C PRO A 151 -10.51 24.09 39.44
N ASN A 152 -9.53 24.40 40.29
CA ASN A 152 -8.39 25.25 39.96
C ASN A 152 -8.76 26.67 39.48
N LYS A 153 -9.96 27.17 39.82
CA LYS A 153 -10.42 28.50 39.39
C LYS A 153 -9.43 29.61 39.72
N ASP A 154 -8.95 29.67 40.96
CA ASP A 154 -8.02 30.72 41.40
C ASP A 154 -6.71 30.70 40.59
N ILE A 155 -6.20 29.48 40.33
CA ILE A 155 -5.02 29.26 39.46
C ILE A 155 -5.29 29.74 38.03
N ILE A 156 -6.45 29.39 37.47
CA ILE A 156 -6.85 29.79 36.11
C ILE A 156 -6.95 31.33 36.02
N THR A 157 -7.63 31.96 36.99
CA THR A 157 -7.80 33.42 37.07
C THR A 157 -6.45 34.12 37.20
N GLU A 158 -5.58 33.69 38.11
CA GLU A 158 -4.23 34.26 38.27
C GLU A 158 -3.42 34.17 36.97
N HIS A 159 -3.46 33.02 36.30
CA HIS A 159 -2.77 32.84 35.02
C HIS A 159 -3.33 33.73 33.91
N LEU A 160 -4.64 33.87 33.81
CA LEU A 160 -5.27 34.75 32.82
C LEU A 160 -4.91 36.22 33.10
N GLU A 161 -5.00 36.68 34.34
CA GLU A 161 -4.59 38.03 34.72
C GLU A 161 -3.11 38.31 34.41
N ASN A 162 -2.23 37.34 34.67
CA ASN A 162 -0.82 37.45 34.35
C ASN A 162 -0.57 37.51 32.83
N ASN A 163 -1.31 36.76 32.02
CA ASN A 163 -1.20 36.83 30.56
C ASN A 163 -1.78 38.13 29.99
N LEU A 164 -2.88 38.64 30.55
CA LEU A 164 -3.44 39.94 30.21
C LEU A 164 -2.41 41.06 30.46
N ARG A 165 -1.82 41.11 31.65
CA ARG A 165 -0.74 42.07 31.96
C ARG A 165 0.43 41.94 31.00
N VAL A 166 0.85 40.72 30.66
CA VAL A 166 1.96 40.52 29.70
C VAL A 166 1.59 40.99 28.30
N SER A 167 0.34 40.82 27.86
CA SER A 167 -0.12 41.26 26.55
C SER A 167 -0.13 42.79 26.39
N GLU A 168 -0.23 43.53 27.50
CA GLU A 168 -0.21 45.00 27.54
C GLU A 168 1.21 45.59 27.62
N LEU A 169 2.20 44.77 27.97
CA LEU A 169 3.61 45.20 28.00
C LEU A 169 4.20 45.23 26.60
N GLU A 170 5.13 46.15 26.35
CA GLU A 170 5.97 46.10 25.16
C GLU A 170 7.11 45.08 25.36
N LYS A 171 7.09 44.02 24.57
CA LYS A 171 8.08 42.95 24.55
C LYS A 171 8.49 42.59 23.12
N PRO A 172 9.70 42.04 22.92
CA PRO A 172 10.05 41.44 21.64
C PRO A 172 9.02 40.38 21.23
N PRO A 173 8.61 40.30 19.94
CA PRO A 173 7.57 39.37 19.48
C PRO A 173 7.76 37.93 19.97
N TYR A 174 8.97 37.39 19.84
CA TYR A 174 9.30 36.03 20.28
C TYR A 174 9.01 35.76 21.78
N ALA A 175 9.06 36.76 22.65
CA ALA A 175 8.75 36.59 24.07
C ALA A 175 7.26 36.28 24.32
N TYR A 176 6.34 36.80 23.49
CA TYR A 176 4.93 36.44 23.57
C TYR A 176 4.70 34.99 23.13
N ILE A 177 5.43 34.53 22.11
CA ILE A 177 5.37 33.15 21.62
C ILE A 177 5.83 32.18 22.71
N ILE A 178 6.99 32.44 23.34
CA ILE A 178 7.48 31.65 24.49
C ILE A 178 6.42 31.58 25.60
N LYS A 179 5.75 32.71 25.88
CA LYS A 179 4.71 32.76 26.90
C LYS A 179 3.50 31.91 26.51
N ALA A 180 3.03 32.02 25.26
CA ALA A 180 1.87 31.31 24.74
C ALA A 180 2.04 29.79 24.81
N VAL A 181 3.13 29.27 24.22
CA VAL A 181 3.42 27.83 24.18
C VAL A 181 3.72 27.25 25.57
N GLY A 182 4.06 28.11 26.54
CA GLY A 182 4.28 27.75 27.92
C GLY A 182 2.99 27.59 28.74
N VAL A 183 1.85 28.11 28.28
CA VAL A 183 0.60 28.14 29.05
C VAL A 183 0.14 26.74 29.49
N PRO A 184 0.05 25.72 28.61
CA PRO A 184 -0.51 24.43 29.00
C PRO A 184 0.35 23.69 30.02
N ARG A 185 1.68 23.72 29.81
CA ARG A 185 2.65 23.16 30.77
C ARG A 185 2.66 23.93 32.09
N GLY A 186 2.53 25.25 32.02
CA GLY A 186 2.48 26.11 33.20
C GLY A 186 1.30 25.73 34.11
N PHE A 187 0.13 25.52 33.52
CA PHE A 187 -1.06 25.05 34.24
C PHE A 187 -0.84 23.65 34.85
N ALA A 188 -0.43 22.67 34.04
CA ALA A 188 -0.29 21.28 34.48
C ALA A 188 0.84 21.03 35.51
N SER A 189 1.77 21.96 35.66
CA SER A 189 2.88 21.88 36.64
C SER A 189 2.55 22.51 37.98
N MET A 190 1.39 23.15 38.13
CA MET A 190 1.03 23.89 39.34
C MET A 190 0.77 22.99 40.53
N VAL A 191 1.10 23.49 41.73
CA VAL A 191 0.74 22.85 42.99
C VAL A 191 -0.79 22.82 43.10
N GLY A 192 -1.35 21.63 43.35
CA GLY A 192 -2.80 21.42 43.46
C GLY A 192 -3.47 20.97 42.16
N VAL A 193 -2.80 21.08 41.00
CA VAL A 193 -3.32 20.55 39.74
C VAL A 193 -2.89 19.08 39.59
N GLU A 194 -3.84 18.17 39.75
CA GLU A 194 -3.61 16.73 39.56
C GLU A 194 -3.78 16.28 38.10
N ASP A 195 -4.64 16.98 37.36
CA ASP A 195 -4.89 16.71 35.95
C ASP A 195 -3.66 16.99 35.09
N GLN A 196 -3.39 16.10 34.14
CA GLN A 196 -2.38 16.31 33.11
C GLN A 196 -3.04 16.88 31.86
N VAL A 197 -2.26 17.50 30.97
CA VAL A 197 -2.76 18.03 29.70
C VAL A 197 -2.17 17.21 28.55
N VAL A 198 -2.93 17.00 27.48
CA VAL A 198 -2.36 16.59 26.19
C VAL A 198 -2.56 17.73 25.19
N GLN A 199 -1.45 18.23 24.64
CA GLN A 199 -1.47 19.33 23.68
C GLN A 199 -1.54 18.75 22.27
N MET A 200 -2.69 18.81 21.63
CA MET A 200 -2.94 18.36 20.27
C MET A 200 -2.84 19.55 19.33
N LEU A 201 -1.68 19.72 18.68
CA LEU A 201 -1.42 20.86 17.81
C LEU A 201 -1.47 20.43 16.34
N ASP A 202 -2.47 20.91 15.62
CA ASP A 202 -2.71 20.54 14.22
C ASP A 202 -2.03 21.53 13.26
N GLU A 203 -1.53 21.01 12.13
CA GLU A 203 -0.82 21.78 11.09
C GLU A 203 0.36 22.61 11.62
N PHE A 204 1.23 21.97 12.43
CA PHE A 204 2.33 22.61 13.16
C PHE A 204 3.32 23.39 12.28
N GLN A 205 3.44 23.08 10.99
CA GLN A 205 4.29 23.85 10.07
C GLN A 205 3.90 25.32 9.97
N TYR A 206 2.61 25.64 10.15
CA TYR A 206 2.10 27.00 10.02
C TYR A 206 2.59 27.94 11.13
N LEU A 207 3.01 27.41 12.28
CA LEU A 207 3.74 28.17 13.29
C LEU A 207 4.98 28.86 12.72
N ASN A 208 5.75 28.17 11.89
CA ASN A 208 6.96 28.74 11.30
C ASN A 208 6.70 29.57 10.04
N MET A 209 5.56 29.36 9.38
CA MET A 209 5.22 30.04 8.13
C MET A 209 4.52 31.38 8.36
N TYR A 210 3.72 31.49 9.43
CA TYR A 210 2.76 32.58 9.56
C TYR A 210 2.80 33.34 10.88
N ILE A 211 3.47 32.85 11.92
CA ILE A 211 3.59 33.60 13.19
C ILE A 211 4.82 34.50 13.15
N ASP A 212 4.60 35.81 13.23
CA ASP A 212 5.68 36.81 13.27
C ASP A 212 6.39 36.79 14.63
N ALA A 213 7.63 36.28 14.64
CA ALA A 213 8.51 36.26 15.81
C ALA A 213 9.57 37.37 15.81
N GLY A 214 9.44 38.38 14.93
CA GLY A 214 10.39 39.46 14.76
C GLY A 214 11.72 38.96 14.21
N ASN A 215 12.81 39.13 14.96
CA ASN A 215 14.15 38.72 14.52
C ASN A 215 14.39 37.20 14.57
N GLU A 216 13.47 36.43 15.16
CA GLU A 216 13.58 34.97 15.24
C GLU A 216 12.92 34.34 14.01
N ASP A 217 13.70 33.64 13.19
CA ASP A 217 13.26 33.06 11.92
C ASP A 217 12.48 31.75 12.09
N LYS A 218 12.52 31.15 13.29
CA LYS A 218 11.92 29.85 13.61
C LYS A 218 11.18 29.90 14.94
N PRO A 219 9.91 30.39 14.95
CA PRO A 219 9.03 30.41 16.12
C PRO A 219 8.93 29.07 16.86
N CYS A 220 9.05 27.93 16.17
CA CYS A 220 9.00 26.60 16.77
C CYS A 220 10.04 26.36 17.87
N LYS A 221 11.17 27.10 17.89
CA LYS A 221 12.17 27.05 18.97
C LYS A 221 11.57 27.33 20.35
N ALA A 222 10.44 28.05 20.42
CA ALA A 222 9.73 28.28 21.68
C ALA A 222 9.28 26.97 22.37
N TYR A 223 9.10 25.88 21.60
CA TYR A 223 8.76 24.56 22.11
C TYR A 223 9.94 23.76 22.69
N MET A 224 11.18 24.28 22.71
CA MET A 224 12.34 23.56 23.25
C MET A 224 12.12 22.98 24.64
N SER A 225 11.48 23.74 25.53
CA SER A 225 11.20 23.33 26.91
C SER A 225 9.82 22.68 27.06
N PRO A 226 8.72 23.20 26.44
CA PRO A 226 7.43 22.52 26.45
C PRO A 226 7.45 21.08 25.90
N ALA A 227 8.24 20.81 24.85
CA ALA A 227 8.30 19.49 24.21
C ALA A 227 8.86 18.37 25.10
N GLU A 228 9.61 18.71 26.15
CA GLU A 228 10.12 17.75 27.13
C GLU A 228 9.14 17.46 28.27
N SER A 229 8.03 18.21 28.32
CA SER A 229 7.03 18.09 29.39
C SER A 229 6.39 16.70 29.41
N ARG A 230 6.38 16.08 30.59
CA ARG A 230 5.65 14.83 30.85
C ARG A 230 4.24 15.05 31.39
N VAL A 231 3.97 16.27 31.86
CA VAL A 231 2.66 16.68 32.41
C VAL A 231 1.77 17.37 31.38
N ALA A 232 2.39 17.84 30.29
CA ALA A 232 1.74 18.44 29.14
C ALA A 232 2.47 18.05 27.85
N PRO A 233 2.62 16.75 27.52
CA PRO A 233 3.27 16.35 26.27
C PRO A 233 2.47 16.78 25.05
N LEU A 234 3.16 16.89 23.92
CA LEU A 234 2.58 17.33 22.66
C LEU A 234 2.31 16.14 21.72
N LEU A 235 1.19 16.21 21.02
CA LEU A 235 0.89 15.49 19.79
C LEU A 235 0.77 16.54 18.70
N ILE A 236 1.81 16.65 17.88
CA ILE A 236 1.80 17.59 16.74
C ILE A 236 1.50 16.84 15.45
N THR A 237 0.77 17.45 14.54
CA THR A 237 0.60 16.96 13.17
C THR A 237 1.25 17.93 12.18
N GLY A 238 1.42 17.49 10.94
CA GLY A 238 1.68 18.40 9.83
C GLY A 238 1.50 17.72 8.48
N SER A 239 0.94 18.45 7.52
CA SER A 239 0.72 17.97 6.15
C SER A 239 1.95 18.07 5.25
N LEU A 240 2.91 18.95 5.57
CA LEU A 240 4.22 19.06 4.93
C LEU A 240 5.26 18.26 5.75
N MET A 241 5.30 16.94 5.57
CA MET A 241 6.10 16.06 6.43
C MET A 241 7.58 16.40 6.36
N GLY A 242 8.12 16.59 5.16
CA GLY A 242 9.53 16.96 4.98
C GLY A 242 9.88 18.31 5.59
N VAL A 243 8.96 19.28 5.61
CA VAL A 243 9.15 20.58 6.27
C VAL A 243 9.18 20.41 7.79
N VAL A 244 8.15 19.77 8.36
CA VAL A 244 8.05 19.58 9.81
C VAL A 244 9.19 18.73 10.33
N SER A 245 9.48 17.59 9.71
CA SER A 245 10.58 16.70 10.12
C SER A 245 11.93 17.42 10.11
N ASN A 246 12.22 18.20 9.06
CA ASN A 246 13.44 19.01 9.00
C ASN A 246 13.52 20.08 10.11
N ASP A 247 12.42 20.76 10.40
CA ASP A 247 12.37 21.75 11.48
C ASP A 247 12.55 21.08 12.86
N LEU A 248 11.94 19.91 13.09
CA LEU A 248 12.13 19.13 14.31
C LEU A 248 13.57 18.67 14.46
N MET A 249 14.18 18.10 13.41
CA MET A 249 15.58 17.65 13.44
C MET A 249 16.55 18.79 13.72
N ARG A 250 16.31 19.97 13.13
CA ARG A 250 17.24 21.10 13.23
C ARG A 250 17.08 21.90 14.52
N TRP A 251 15.85 22.13 14.97
CA TRP A 251 15.56 23.08 16.05
C TRP A 251 15.02 22.43 17.33
N LEU A 252 14.42 21.25 17.23
CA LEU A 252 13.88 20.50 18.36
C LEU A 252 14.44 19.06 18.41
N PRO A 253 15.78 18.86 18.25
CA PRO A 253 16.36 17.54 18.09
C PRO A 253 16.06 16.67 19.31
N GLN A 254 15.72 15.41 19.05
CA GLN A 254 15.49 14.37 20.08
C GLN A 254 14.36 14.70 21.07
N ARG A 255 13.49 15.68 20.81
CA ARG A 255 12.36 16.04 21.70
C ARG A 255 11.07 15.36 21.32
N PHE A 256 10.88 15.09 20.04
CA PHE A 256 9.73 14.39 19.51
C PHE A 256 10.09 12.96 19.12
N THR A 257 9.19 12.02 19.39
CA THR A 257 9.19 10.73 18.71
C THR A 257 8.39 10.89 17.42
N GLU A 258 9.05 10.75 16.28
CA GLU A 258 8.38 10.78 14.98
C GLU A 258 7.62 9.46 14.76
N VAL A 259 6.34 9.60 14.44
CA VAL A 259 5.41 8.50 14.14
C VAL A 259 4.85 8.78 12.75
N SER A 260 5.22 7.94 11.79
CA SER A 260 4.70 8.03 10.43
C SER A 260 3.27 7.49 10.37
N VAL A 261 2.37 8.23 9.74
CA VAL A 261 0.98 7.85 9.50
C VAL A 261 0.89 7.28 8.08
N PRO A 262 0.69 5.96 7.94
CA PRO A 262 0.65 5.33 6.64
C PRO A 262 -0.66 5.65 5.91
N ARG A 263 -0.71 5.23 4.64
CA ARG A 263 -1.98 5.02 3.94
C ARG A 263 -2.87 4.09 4.76
N MET A 264 -4.18 4.24 4.59
CA MET A 264 -5.13 3.40 5.29
C MET A 264 -4.91 1.94 4.87
N ASP A 265 -5.16 1.02 5.79
CA ASP A 265 -5.14 -0.40 5.45
C ASP A 265 -6.14 -0.69 4.33
N GLU A 266 -5.85 -1.67 3.47
CA GLU A 266 -6.72 -1.98 2.34
C GLU A 266 -8.13 -2.39 2.79
N SER A 267 -8.23 -3.26 3.80
CA SER A 267 -9.52 -3.72 4.33
C SER A 267 -10.32 -2.58 4.95
N GLU A 268 -9.65 -1.70 5.70
CA GLU A 268 -10.25 -0.48 6.26
C GLU A 268 -10.71 0.49 5.17
N SER A 269 -9.91 0.65 4.10
CA SER A 269 -10.21 1.54 2.96
C SER A 269 -11.43 1.05 2.17
N VAL A 270 -11.58 -0.27 2.02
CA VAL A 270 -12.76 -0.88 1.38
C VAL A 270 -14.02 -0.63 2.20
N GLU A 271 -13.97 -0.85 3.53
CA GLU A 271 -15.13 -0.57 4.39
C GLU A 271 -15.48 0.91 4.44
N MET A 272 -14.46 1.78 4.49
CA MET A 272 -14.66 3.23 4.41
C MET A 272 -15.36 3.60 3.10
N THR A 273 -14.90 3.05 1.97
CA THR A 273 -15.48 3.31 0.65
C THR A 273 -16.93 2.88 0.58
N LEU A 274 -17.26 1.67 1.04
CA LEU A 274 -18.63 1.17 1.10
C LEU A 274 -19.54 2.04 1.98
N ASN A 275 -19.02 2.51 3.12
CA ASN A 275 -19.78 3.36 4.03
C ASN A 275 -20.07 4.75 3.42
N TYR A 276 -19.07 5.39 2.82
CA TYR A 276 -19.27 6.68 2.16
C TYR A 276 -20.16 6.56 0.92
N ALA A 277 -20.00 5.49 0.12
CA ALA A 277 -20.87 5.21 -1.01
C ALA A 277 -22.34 5.09 -0.56
N GLY A 278 -22.61 4.29 0.48
CA GLY A 278 -23.94 4.15 1.05
C GLY A 278 -24.49 5.47 1.63
N PHE A 279 -23.65 6.27 2.26
CA PHE A 279 -24.03 7.59 2.78
C PHE A 279 -24.43 8.56 1.68
N PHE A 280 -23.74 8.55 0.54
CA PHE A 280 -24.10 9.35 -0.64
C PHE A 280 -25.21 8.72 -1.50
N GLY A 281 -25.72 7.54 -1.13
CA GLY A 281 -26.81 6.85 -1.81
C GLY A 281 -26.40 6.03 -3.03
N TYR A 282 -25.10 5.78 -3.23
CA TYR A 282 -24.59 4.94 -4.31
C TYR A 282 -24.77 3.45 -4.01
N ARG A 283 -24.92 2.66 -5.06
CA ARG A 283 -24.99 1.18 -4.98
C ARG A 283 -23.67 0.57 -5.45
N THR A 284 -22.67 0.64 -4.58
CA THR A 284 -21.32 0.12 -4.84
C THR A 284 -21.13 -1.22 -4.15
N ASP A 285 -20.64 -2.23 -4.87
CA ASP A 285 -20.26 -3.52 -4.29
C ASP A 285 -18.83 -3.49 -3.73
N ARG A 286 -18.45 -4.56 -3.01
CA ARG A 286 -17.12 -4.65 -2.36
C ARG A 286 -15.98 -4.65 -3.37
N GLU A 287 -16.19 -5.23 -4.54
CA GLU A 287 -15.18 -5.31 -5.60
C GLU A 287 -14.91 -3.91 -6.19
N THR A 288 -15.96 -3.16 -6.53
CA THR A 288 -15.87 -1.75 -6.94
C THR A 288 -15.28 -0.87 -5.83
N ALA A 289 -15.62 -1.14 -4.56
CA ALA A 289 -15.00 -0.45 -3.44
C ALA A 289 -13.49 -0.73 -3.32
N GLY A 290 -13.06 -1.98 -3.54
CA GLY A 290 -11.66 -2.37 -3.65
C GLY A 290 -10.93 -1.64 -4.77
N TYR A 291 -11.57 -1.53 -5.94
CA TYR A 291 -11.02 -0.78 -7.05
C TYR A 291 -10.88 0.72 -6.74
N ILE A 292 -11.88 1.34 -6.11
CA ILE A 292 -11.82 2.75 -5.67
C ILE A 292 -10.68 2.96 -4.66
N ALA A 293 -10.58 2.09 -3.65
CA ALA A 293 -9.49 2.13 -2.68
C ALA A 293 -8.13 2.05 -3.38
N HIS A 294 -7.99 1.14 -4.36
CA HIS A 294 -6.79 0.95 -5.14
C HIS A 294 -6.41 2.18 -6.01
N ILE A 295 -7.33 2.72 -6.82
CA ILE A 295 -7.04 3.87 -7.70
C ILE A 295 -6.80 5.18 -6.93
N THR A 296 -7.34 5.27 -5.72
CA THR A 296 -7.07 6.37 -4.76
C THR A 296 -5.92 6.05 -3.81
N ASN A 297 -5.28 4.89 -3.99
CA ASN A 297 -4.08 4.46 -3.28
C ASN A 297 -4.27 4.45 -1.75
N ASN A 298 -5.45 4.02 -1.29
CA ASN A 298 -5.86 3.95 0.11
C ASN A 298 -5.67 5.28 0.87
N VAL A 299 -5.76 6.42 0.18
CA VAL A 299 -5.73 7.75 0.80
C VAL A 299 -7.16 8.15 1.16
N PRO A 300 -7.53 8.21 2.46
CA PRO A 300 -8.92 8.42 2.87
C PRO A 300 -9.57 9.65 2.27
N GLY A 301 -8.90 10.81 2.29
CA GLY A 301 -9.49 12.02 1.72
C GLY A 301 -9.68 11.93 0.21
N ARG A 302 -8.89 11.13 -0.52
CA ARG A 302 -9.08 10.90 -1.96
C ARG A 302 -10.23 9.96 -2.27
N ILE A 303 -10.47 8.97 -1.41
CA ILE A 303 -11.70 8.15 -1.45
C ILE A 303 -12.93 9.06 -1.29
N VAL A 304 -12.90 9.94 -0.28
CA VAL A 304 -14.01 10.89 -0.03
C VAL A 304 -14.17 11.85 -1.21
N ASP A 305 -13.09 12.45 -1.70
CA ASP A 305 -13.14 13.37 -2.84
C ASP A 305 -13.66 12.66 -4.09
N LEU A 306 -13.29 11.39 -4.33
CA LEU A 306 -13.81 10.60 -5.46
C LEU A 306 -15.30 10.27 -5.32
N LEU A 307 -15.79 9.96 -4.12
CA LEU A 307 -17.21 9.62 -3.90
C LEU A 307 -18.11 10.85 -3.77
N ALA A 308 -17.58 11.99 -3.34
CA ALA A 308 -18.40 13.18 -3.11
C ALA A 308 -19.17 13.59 -4.38
N PRO A 309 -20.50 13.78 -4.31
CA PRO A 309 -21.32 14.13 -5.46
C PRO A 309 -20.98 15.55 -5.95
N ASN A 310 -21.01 15.73 -7.27
CA ASN A 310 -20.81 17.05 -7.89
C ASN A 310 -21.55 17.13 -9.24
N ILE A 311 -21.82 18.35 -9.70
CA ILE A 311 -22.51 18.58 -10.97
C ILE A 311 -21.67 18.03 -12.12
N GLY A 312 -22.24 17.08 -12.86
CA GLY A 312 -21.59 16.44 -14.00
C GLY A 312 -20.56 15.38 -13.64
N LYS A 313 -20.41 15.04 -12.35
CA LYS A 313 -19.62 13.89 -11.91
C LYS A 313 -20.52 12.65 -11.83
N PRO A 314 -20.13 11.50 -12.39
CA PRO A 314 -20.98 10.30 -12.38
C PRO A 314 -21.11 9.73 -10.97
N GLU A 315 -22.29 9.18 -10.67
CA GLU A 315 -22.49 8.29 -9.54
C GLU A 315 -21.73 6.99 -9.77
N ILE A 316 -21.14 6.41 -8.72
CA ILE A 316 -20.23 5.29 -8.84
C ILE A 316 -20.92 3.98 -8.42
N SER A 317 -21.26 3.14 -9.40
CA SER A 317 -21.76 1.78 -9.14
C SER A 317 -20.88 0.70 -9.77
N THR A 318 -20.12 1.02 -10.83
CA THR A 318 -19.19 0.09 -11.48
C THR A 318 -17.76 0.65 -11.54
N PHE A 319 -16.83 -0.18 -12.01
CA PHE A 319 -15.46 0.24 -12.31
C PHE A 319 -15.39 1.37 -13.34
N GLU A 320 -16.17 1.29 -14.41
CA GLU A 320 -16.19 2.33 -15.44
C GLU A 320 -16.71 3.66 -14.89
N ASP A 321 -17.66 3.62 -13.96
CA ASP A 321 -18.13 4.84 -13.29
C ASP A 321 -17.02 5.45 -12.43
N ALA A 322 -16.26 4.62 -11.70
CA ALA A 322 -15.13 5.06 -10.89
C ALA A 322 -14.03 5.71 -11.74
N ASP A 323 -13.72 5.14 -12.91
CA ASP A 323 -12.77 5.74 -13.85
C ASP A 323 -13.28 7.07 -14.42
N ARG A 324 -14.57 7.16 -14.78
CA ARG A 324 -15.16 8.43 -15.25
C ARG A 324 -15.19 9.48 -14.14
N ALA A 325 -15.47 9.10 -12.90
CA ALA A 325 -15.42 10.00 -11.75
C ALA A 325 -13.98 10.48 -11.49
N LEU A 326 -12.99 9.59 -11.61
CA LEU A 326 -11.58 9.95 -11.41
C LEU A 326 -11.07 10.86 -12.54
N ALA A 327 -11.46 10.60 -13.79
CA ALA A 327 -11.17 11.49 -14.91
C ALA A 327 -11.72 12.90 -14.65
N TRP A 328 -12.97 13.00 -14.17
CA TRP A 328 -13.59 14.27 -13.78
C TRP A 328 -12.81 14.96 -12.64
N GLU A 329 -12.41 14.20 -11.60
CA GLU A 329 -11.67 14.73 -10.45
C GLU A 329 -10.28 15.26 -10.82
N VAL A 330 -9.61 14.60 -11.75
CA VAL A 330 -8.29 14.98 -12.28
C VAL A 330 -8.39 16.16 -13.25
N GLU A 331 -9.46 16.24 -14.03
CA GLU A 331 -9.66 17.34 -14.98
C GLU A 331 -10.02 18.65 -14.27
N LYS A 332 -10.90 18.62 -13.26
CA LYS A 332 -11.44 19.85 -12.65
C LYS A 332 -11.98 19.70 -11.22
N GLY A 333 -11.78 18.55 -10.59
CA GLY A 333 -12.26 18.30 -9.23
C GLY A 333 -11.26 18.68 -8.14
N ARG A 334 -11.55 18.23 -6.92
CA ARG A 334 -10.77 18.53 -5.72
C ARG A 334 -9.42 17.83 -5.74
N ILE A 335 -9.35 16.64 -6.31
CA ILE A 335 -8.08 15.89 -6.48
C ILE A 335 -7.08 16.72 -7.30
N ARG A 336 -7.53 17.37 -8.38
CA ARG A 336 -6.71 18.30 -9.15
C ARG A 336 -6.28 19.50 -8.32
N SER A 337 -7.23 20.22 -7.73
CA SER A 337 -6.94 21.45 -6.97
C SER A 337 -5.96 21.22 -5.83
N ASP A 338 -6.14 20.14 -5.06
CA ASP A 338 -5.21 19.73 -4.00
C ASP A 338 -3.77 19.58 -4.52
N TRP A 339 -3.61 18.92 -5.68
CA TRP A 339 -2.30 18.65 -6.25
C TRP A 339 -1.67 19.91 -6.86
N GLU A 340 -2.47 20.75 -7.53
CA GLU A 340 -2.01 22.02 -8.07
C GLU A 340 -1.52 22.97 -6.97
N GLU A 341 -2.23 23.06 -5.84
CA GLU A 341 -1.78 23.83 -4.68
C GLU A 341 -0.40 23.34 -4.21
N TYR A 342 -0.24 22.03 -4.06
CA TYR A 342 1.00 21.41 -3.60
C TYR A 342 2.18 21.63 -4.55
N LEU A 343 1.92 21.42 -5.85
CA LEU A 343 2.89 21.68 -6.91
C LEU A 343 3.28 23.15 -6.94
N SER A 344 2.33 24.08 -6.82
CA SER A 344 2.58 25.51 -6.84
C SER A 344 3.51 25.96 -5.70
N HIS A 345 3.36 25.43 -4.48
CA HIS A 345 4.24 25.76 -3.35
C HIS A 345 5.69 25.31 -3.58
N ALA A 346 5.88 24.10 -4.12
CA ALA A 346 7.20 23.60 -4.46
C ALA A 346 7.82 24.37 -5.64
N MET A 347 7.01 24.71 -6.65
CA MET A 347 7.42 25.37 -7.89
C MET A 347 7.77 26.83 -7.70
N ASN A 348 7.03 27.58 -6.88
CA ASN A 348 7.35 28.97 -6.56
C ASN A 348 8.70 29.14 -5.84
N SER A 349 9.28 28.05 -5.34
CA SER A 349 10.52 28.05 -4.58
C SER A 349 11.78 27.79 -5.43
N VAL A 350 11.66 27.36 -6.70
CA VAL A 350 12.79 26.84 -7.55
C VAL A 350 12.53 27.03 -9.07
N ASN A 351 13.52 26.72 -9.92
CA ASN A 351 13.40 26.65 -11.37
C ASN A 351 12.33 25.63 -11.85
N ASP A 352 11.20 26.14 -12.34
CA ASP A 352 9.94 25.41 -12.54
C ASP A 352 10.01 24.28 -13.60
N VAL A 353 10.74 24.50 -14.71
CA VAL A 353 10.68 23.59 -15.87
C VAL A 353 11.39 22.25 -15.63
N ASN A 354 12.56 22.24 -14.98
CA ASN A 354 13.32 21.01 -14.74
C ASN A 354 12.67 20.14 -13.65
N LEU A 355 12.10 20.75 -12.62
CA LEU A 355 11.41 20.05 -11.54
C LEU A 355 10.19 19.28 -12.01
N ARG A 356 9.37 19.87 -12.89
CA ARG A 356 8.24 19.19 -13.52
C ARG A 356 8.70 17.95 -14.28
N ARG A 357 9.79 18.07 -15.04
CA ARG A 357 10.38 16.94 -15.78
C ARG A 357 10.88 15.85 -14.85
N ILE A 358 11.56 16.21 -13.77
CA ILE A 358 12.10 15.24 -12.80
C ILE A 358 10.97 14.50 -12.09
N THR A 359 10.00 15.24 -11.56
CA THR A 359 8.85 14.67 -10.82
C THR A 359 8.08 13.70 -11.71
N TYR A 360 7.77 14.11 -12.94
CA TYR A 360 7.10 13.24 -13.91
C TYR A 360 7.93 12.00 -14.26
N PHE A 361 9.22 12.17 -14.57
CA PHE A 361 10.10 11.05 -14.91
C PHE A 361 10.12 10.00 -13.81
N LEU A 362 10.26 10.44 -12.56
CA LEU A 362 10.27 9.56 -11.40
C LEU A 362 8.91 8.89 -11.15
N CYS A 363 7.79 9.59 -11.35
CA CYS A 363 6.45 9.00 -11.27
C CYS A 363 6.15 8.01 -12.42
N ARG A 364 6.75 8.20 -13.61
CA ARG A 364 6.63 7.28 -14.73
C ARG A 364 7.40 5.98 -14.49
N HIS A 365 8.57 6.07 -13.86
CA HIS A 365 9.43 4.93 -13.52
C HIS A 365 9.15 4.48 -12.08
N GLU A 366 7.88 4.27 -11.78
CA GLU A 366 7.40 3.85 -10.48
C GLU A 366 8.08 2.56 -10.03
N GLY A 367 8.48 2.49 -8.75
CA GLY A 367 9.24 1.37 -8.20
C GLY A 367 10.76 1.44 -8.46
N GLU A 368 11.23 2.33 -9.33
CA GLU A 368 12.65 2.53 -9.58
C GLU A 368 13.25 3.67 -8.73
N TRP A 369 14.53 3.53 -8.38
CA TRP A 369 15.24 4.45 -7.49
C TRP A 369 16.56 4.91 -8.11
N TYR A 370 16.72 6.22 -8.25
CA TYR A 370 17.82 6.82 -8.99
C TYR A 370 18.77 7.59 -8.07
N TYR A 371 20.07 7.33 -8.19
CA TYR A 371 21.07 8.29 -7.69
C TYR A 371 21.07 9.54 -8.59
N PRO A 372 21.36 10.75 -8.06
CA PRO A 372 21.32 11.99 -8.84
C PRO A 372 22.12 11.93 -10.15
N GLY A 373 23.32 11.35 -10.13
CA GLY A 373 24.14 11.20 -11.34
C GLY A 373 23.50 10.32 -12.42
N ARG A 374 22.81 9.23 -12.03
CA ARG A 374 22.08 8.37 -12.98
C ARG A 374 20.82 9.04 -13.49
N LEU A 375 20.11 9.76 -12.62
CA LEU A 375 18.93 10.52 -13.01
C LEU A 375 19.29 11.59 -14.05
N ARG A 376 20.38 12.34 -13.81
CA ARG A 376 20.90 13.33 -14.76
C ARG A 376 21.19 12.73 -16.13
N GLN A 377 21.81 11.54 -16.17
CA GLN A 377 22.11 10.81 -17.40
C GLN A 377 20.84 10.32 -18.09
N ALA A 378 19.91 9.71 -17.36
CA ALA A 378 18.68 9.15 -17.90
C ALA A 378 17.78 10.22 -18.54
N MET A 379 17.80 11.43 -17.98
CA MET A 379 16.98 12.56 -18.43
C MET A 379 17.72 13.56 -19.32
N SER A 380 19.03 13.38 -19.53
CA SER A 380 19.91 14.34 -20.21
C SER A 380 19.73 15.78 -19.69
N LEU A 381 19.72 15.95 -18.36
CA LEU A 381 19.51 17.27 -17.73
C LEU A 381 20.77 18.13 -17.84
N ASP A 382 20.59 19.36 -18.31
CA ASP A 382 21.62 20.40 -18.32
C ASP A 382 21.71 21.10 -16.95
N LEU A 383 22.03 20.33 -15.92
CA LEU A 383 22.18 20.78 -14.54
C LEU A 383 23.47 20.21 -13.95
N ASP A 384 24.16 21.02 -13.14
CA ASP A 384 25.25 20.49 -12.33
C ASP A 384 24.71 19.58 -11.22
N GLU A 385 25.54 18.65 -10.73
CA GLU A 385 25.09 17.66 -9.75
C GLU A 385 24.72 18.29 -8.39
N GLY A 386 25.36 19.39 -8.02
CA GLY A 386 25.05 20.15 -6.81
C GLY A 386 23.69 20.84 -6.91
N GLU A 387 23.38 21.43 -8.06
CA GLU A 387 22.08 22.01 -8.38
C GLU A 387 20.97 20.95 -8.37
N LEU A 388 21.16 19.83 -9.09
CA LEU A 388 20.20 18.73 -9.10
C LEU A 388 19.94 18.19 -7.67
N ARG A 389 20.97 18.07 -6.83
CA ARG A 389 20.80 17.65 -5.43
C ARG A 389 20.07 18.68 -4.57
N ARG A 390 20.12 19.97 -4.90
CA ARG A 390 19.30 20.99 -4.22
C ARG A 390 17.85 20.86 -4.66
N GLU A 391 17.60 20.71 -5.96
CA GLU A 391 16.26 20.54 -6.52
C GLU A 391 15.57 19.27 -5.98
N LEU A 392 16.26 18.12 -5.99
CA LEU A 392 15.74 16.86 -5.45
C LEU A 392 15.44 16.94 -3.95
N ARG A 393 16.30 17.60 -3.16
CA ARG A 393 16.03 17.82 -1.73
C ARG A 393 14.82 18.71 -1.51
N LEU A 394 14.55 19.65 -2.41
CA LEU A 394 13.37 20.49 -2.32
C LEU A 394 12.10 19.71 -2.67
N LEU A 395 12.10 18.95 -3.78
CA LEU A 395 10.99 18.05 -4.12
C LEU A 395 10.69 17.07 -2.99
N HIS A 396 11.72 16.51 -2.36
CA HIS A 396 11.55 15.59 -1.25
C HIS A 396 11.00 16.31 -0.01
N ARG A 397 11.48 17.53 0.29
CA ARG A 397 10.98 18.34 1.41
C ARG A 397 9.50 18.68 1.28
N TYR A 398 9.05 18.93 0.06
CA TYR A 398 7.64 19.14 -0.27
C TYR A 398 6.97 17.83 -0.69
N ASP A 399 7.37 16.67 -0.16
CA ASP A 399 6.76 15.33 -0.37
C ASP A 399 6.25 15.03 -1.82
N LEU A 400 6.93 15.53 -2.86
CA LEU A 400 6.66 15.29 -4.28
C LEU A 400 7.44 14.08 -4.82
N ILE A 401 8.55 13.74 -4.16
CA ILE A 401 9.38 12.56 -4.44
C ILE A 401 9.79 11.89 -3.13
N GLU A 402 10.13 10.61 -3.20
CA GLU A 402 10.63 9.85 -2.06
C GLU A 402 12.16 9.75 -2.10
N GLU A 403 12.79 9.61 -0.93
CA GLU A 403 14.23 9.45 -0.78
C GLU A 403 14.54 8.18 0.04
N ARG A 404 15.47 7.37 -0.44
CA ARG A 404 15.95 6.17 0.25
C ARG A 404 17.43 5.91 -0.03
N GLY A 405 18.27 6.14 0.97
CA GLY A 405 19.70 5.79 0.91
C GLY A 405 20.47 6.58 -0.18
N GLY A 406 20.15 7.86 -0.32
CA GLY A 406 20.70 8.79 -1.31
C GLY A 406 20.12 8.65 -2.71
N ARG A 407 19.07 7.83 -2.87
CA ARG A 407 18.36 7.62 -4.14
C ARG A 407 16.98 8.26 -4.06
N TYR A 408 16.49 8.71 -5.21
CA TYR A 408 15.20 9.36 -5.33
C TYR A 408 14.28 8.54 -6.22
N GLY A 409 13.02 8.43 -5.84
CA GLY A 409 11.96 7.72 -6.55
C GLY A 409 10.69 8.57 -6.63
N GLY A 410 9.78 8.23 -7.53
CA GLY A 410 8.49 8.92 -7.62
C GLY A 410 7.65 8.63 -6.38
N VAL A 411 6.84 9.60 -5.93
CA VAL A 411 5.79 9.28 -4.97
C VAL A 411 4.82 8.33 -5.63
N PHE A 412 4.62 7.16 -5.02
CA PHE A 412 3.63 6.19 -5.46
C PHE A 412 2.23 6.74 -5.15
N ASP A 413 1.71 7.63 -5.99
CA ASP A 413 0.35 8.15 -5.88
C ASP A 413 -0.27 8.23 -7.26
N ARG A 414 -1.14 7.25 -7.55
CA ARG A 414 -1.80 7.10 -8.84
C ARG A 414 -2.57 8.37 -9.24
N THR A 415 -3.06 9.15 -8.27
CA THR A 415 -3.77 10.41 -8.56
C THR A 415 -2.83 11.56 -8.92
N LEU A 416 -1.62 11.64 -8.33
CA LEU A 416 -0.60 12.62 -8.71
C LEU A 416 -0.18 12.42 -10.16
N LYS A 417 0.17 11.17 -10.48
CA LYS A 417 0.57 10.77 -11.82
C LYS A 417 -0.46 11.24 -12.83
N LYS A 418 -1.75 11.01 -12.56
CA LYS A 418 -2.86 11.46 -13.42
C LYS A 418 -2.95 12.97 -13.56
N VAL A 419 -2.86 13.73 -12.47
CA VAL A 419 -2.89 15.21 -12.55
C VAL A 419 -1.73 15.75 -13.38
N LEU A 420 -0.50 15.29 -13.13
CA LEU A 420 0.66 15.69 -13.92
C LEU A 420 0.47 15.37 -15.40
N MET A 421 -0.08 14.19 -15.68
CA MET A 421 -0.27 13.69 -17.03
C MET A 421 -1.41 14.39 -17.78
N THR A 422 -2.48 14.81 -17.11
CA THR A 422 -3.63 15.50 -17.73
C THR A 422 -3.39 17.01 -17.87
N VAL A 423 -2.80 17.65 -16.86
CA VAL A 423 -2.68 19.13 -16.81
C VAL A 423 -1.38 19.63 -17.45
N HIS A 424 -0.33 18.80 -17.49
CA HIS A 424 0.99 19.20 -17.96
C HIS A 424 1.47 18.40 -19.17
N ALA A 425 0.57 17.73 -19.91
CA ALA A 425 0.91 16.92 -21.09
C ALA A 425 1.73 17.68 -22.15
N ASP A 426 1.41 18.96 -22.33
CA ASP A 426 2.05 19.91 -23.25
C ASP A 426 3.54 20.11 -22.94
N LEU A 427 3.92 20.13 -21.66
CA LEU A 427 5.31 20.26 -21.21
C LEU A 427 6.19 19.06 -21.60
N TYR A 428 5.59 17.96 -22.10
CA TYR A 428 6.28 16.70 -22.37
C TYR A 428 6.15 16.20 -23.82
N GLY A 429 5.46 16.93 -24.70
CA GLY A 429 5.36 16.60 -26.12
C GLY A 429 4.74 15.23 -26.42
N LEU A 430 3.83 14.75 -25.55
CA LEU A 430 3.18 13.45 -25.71
C LEU A 430 1.93 13.57 -26.61
N PRO A 431 1.70 12.62 -27.54
CA PRO A 431 0.46 12.59 -28.32
C PRO A 431 -0.75 12.29 -27.42
N VAL A 432 -1.74 13.17 -27.42
CA VAL A 432 -2.98 13.06 -26.63
C VAL A 432 -3.75 11.76 -26.90
N ASP A 433 -3.63 11.19 -28.11
CA ASP A 433 -4.39 10.01 -28.53
C ASP A 433 -3.80 8.66 -28.03
N GLU A 434 -2.48 8.58 -27.83
CA GLU A 434 -1.84 7.37 -27.24
C GLU A 434 -2.15 7.25 -25.74
N PHE A 435 -2.45 8.38 -25.12
CA PHE A 435 -2.70 8.54 -23.71
C PHE A 435 -4.07 7.98 -23.29
N ASP A 436 -5.16 8.36 -23.97
CA ASP A 436 -6.51 7.89 -23.64
C ASP A 436 -6.61 6.34 -23.68
N SER A 437 -5.83 5.69 -24.54
CA SER A 437 -5.74 4.24 -24.67
C SER A 437 -4.92 3.56 -23.56
N TYR A 438 -3.80 4.18 -23.15
CA TYR A 438 -2.98 3.71 -22.03
C TYR A 438 -3.76 3.82 -20.69
N PHE A 439 -4.55 4.88 -20.52
CA PHE A 439 -5.23 5.22 -19.26
C PHE A 439 -6.44 4.35 -18.90
N ARG A 440 -7.24 3.95 -19.88
CA ARG A 440 -8.44 3.12 -19.64
C ARG A 440 -8.10 1.68 -19.28
N ASN A 441 -6.90 1.21 -19.64
CA ASN A 441 -6.50 -0.18 -19.47
C ASN A 441 -5.58 -0.41 -18.25
N ASP A 442 -4.74 0.55 -17.84
CA ASP A 442 -3.73 0.31 -16.79
C ASP A 442 -4.33 0.18 -15.39
N ASN A 443 -5.31 1.00 -14.97
CA ASN A 443 -5.85 0.94 -13.60
C ASN A 443 -6.50 -0.40 -13.29
N MET A 444 -7.35 -0.88 -14.20
CA MET A 444 -8.05 -2.15 -14.06
C MET A 444 -7.08 -3.31 -14.17
N LEU A 445 -6.18 -3.27 -15.16
CA LEU A 445 -5.20 -4.33 -15.36
C LEU A 445 -4.22 -4.43 -14.19
N ASP A 446 -3.75 -3.30 -13.66
CA ASP A 446 -2.89 -3.26 -12.47
C ASP A 446 -3.64 -3.67 -11.21
N TYR A 447 -4.89 -3.22 -11.04
CA TYR A 447 -5.72 -3.71 -9.95
C TYR A 447 -5.90 -5.23 -10.01
N LEU A 448 -6.19 -5.76 -11.19
CA LEU A 448 -6.36 -7.21 -11.39
C LEU A 448 -5.04 -7.97 -11.24
N LYS A 449 -3.89 -7.40 -11.65
CA LYS A 449 -2.56 -7.98 -11.42
C LYS A 449 -2.20 -7.97 -9.93
N ASP A 450 -2.30 -6.83 -9.26
CA ASP A 450 -1.99 -6.69 -7.84
C ASP A 450 -2.92 -7.58 -7.01
N ARG A 451 -4.20 -7.66 -7.37
CA ARG A 451 -5.15 -8.59 -6.76
C ARG A 451 -4.82 -10.04 -7.10
N ALA A 452 -4.40 -10.36 -8.32
CA ALA A 452 -3.94 -11.70 -8.65
C ALA A 452 -2.67 -12.07 -7.86
N GLU A 453 -1.73 -11.14 -7.68
CA GLU A 453 -0.52 -11.31 -6.86
C GLU A 453 -0.86 -11.44 -5.36
N HIS A 454 -1.81 -10.66 -4.85
CA HIS A 454 -2.31 -10.79 -3.47
C HIS A 454 -3.05 -12.09 -3.25
N LEU A 455 -3.93 -12.48 -4.19
CA LEU A 455 -4.52 -13.82 -4.20
C LEU A 455 -3.43 -14.88 -4.29
N GLU A 456 -2.35 -14.65 -5.06
CA GLU A 456 -1.17 -15.51 -5.16
C GLU A 456 -0.27 -15.53 -3.91
N LEU A 457 -0.39 -14.55 -3.01
CA LEU A 457 0.27 -14.48 -1.70
C LEU A 457 -0.61 -15.06 -0.58
N GLU A 458 -1.94 -14.93 -0.69
CA GLU A 458 -2.97 -15.59 0.13
C GLU A 458 -3.10 -17.10 -0.17
N LEU A 459 -2.31 -17.59 -1.12
CA LEU A 459 -2.11 -18.99 -1.47
C LEU A 459 -1.40 -19.81 -0.35
N ALA A 460 -1.83 -19.67 0.89
CA ALA A 460 -1.96 -20.83 1.78
C ALA A 460 -3.12 -21.74 1.31
N GLU A 461 -4.09 -21.19 0.57
CA GLU A 461 -5.07 -21.95 -0.22
C GLU A 461 -4.49 -22.49 -1.55
N ALA A 462 -3.28 -22.07 -1.98
CA ALA A 462 -2.56 -22.72 -3.09
C ALA A 462 -2.18 -24.13 -2.77
N GLU A 463 -1.97 -24.50 -1.51
CA GLU A 463 -1.52 -25.85 -1.25
C GLU A 463 -2.65 -26.85 -1.53
N GLU A 464 -3.90 -26.45 -1.26
CA GLU A 464 -5.09 -27.23 -1.62
C GLU A 464 -5.36 -27.20 -3.14
N LEU A 465 -5.21 -26.03 -3.79
CA LEU A 465 -5.32 -25.90 -5.24
C LEU A 465 -4.14 -26.54 -5.98
N ARG A 466 -2.91 -26.56 -5.46
CA ARG A 466 -1.73 -27.30 -5.97
C ARG A 466 -1.90 -28.79 -5.79
N GLY A 467 -2.59 -29.24 -4.74
CA GLY A 467 -3.05 -30.62 -4.60
C GLY A 467 -4.02 -31.01 -5.72
N LYS A 468 -5.05 -30.19 -5.96
CA LYS A 468 -6.02 -30.38 -7.07
C LYS A 468 -5.36 -30.24 -8.46
N LEU A 469 -4.44 -29.29 -8.63
CA LEU A 469 -3.67 -29.04 -9.84
C LEU A 469 -2.63 -30.13 -10.08
N GLY A 470 -2.05 -30.74 -9.03
CA GLY A 470 -1.17 -31.90 -9.11
C GLY A 470 -1.92 -33.15 -9.59
N VAL A 471 -3.16 -33.34 -9.14
CA VAL A 471 -4.05 -34.40 -9.66
C VAL A 471 -4.42 -34.15 -11.12
N LEU A 472 -4.76 -32.90 -11.50
CA LEU A 472 -5.09 -32.53 -12.88
C LEU A 472 -3.87 -32.57 -13.81
N GLN A 473 -2.69 -32.14 -13.35
CA GLN A 473 -1.41 -32.28 -14.06
C GLN A 473 -1.03 -33.75 -14.19
N GLY A 474 -1.28 -34.58 -13.18
CA GLY A 474 -1.14 -36.03 -13.26
C GLY A 474 -2.03 -36.63 -14.35
N ARG A 475 -3.32 -36.26 -14.38
CA ARG A 475 -4.27 -36.67 -15.44
C ARG A 475 -3.87 -36.17 -16.83
N HIS A 476 -3.43 -34.92 -16.95
CA HIS A 476 -2.98 -34.32 -18.21
C HIS A 476 -1.64 -34.91 -18.69
N ASN A 477 -0.70 -35.20 -17.78
CA ASN A 477 0.55 -35.89 -18.12
C ASN A 477 0.28 -37.34 -18.54
N ASN A 478 -0.68 -38.02 -17.92
CA ASN A 478 -1.13 -39.35 -18.35
C ASN A 478 -1.75 -39.28 -19.77
N LEU A 479 -2.62 -38.30 -20.03
CA LEU A 479 -3.18 -38.05 -21.37
C LEU A 479 -2.10 -37.72 -22.42
N LYS A 480 -1.09 -36.91 -22.06
CA LYS A 480 0.07 -36.62 -22.92
C LYS A 480 0.95 -37.85 -23.16
N GLY A 481 1.09 -38.74 -22.17
CA GLY A 481 1.74 -40.04 -22.30
C GLY A 481 1.01 -40.92 -23.31
N ARG A 482 -0.30 -41.13 -23.10
CA ARG A 482 -1.16 -41.90 -24.01
C ARG A 482 -1.20 -41.36 -25.43
N TYR A 483 -1.24 -40.03 -25.61
CA TYR A 483 -1.15 -39.42 -26.93
C TYR A 483 0.22 -39.68 -27.59
N TYR A 484 1.30 -39.61 -26.82
CA TYR A 484 2.64 -39.92 -27.32
C TYR A 484 2.78 -41.39 -27.70
N GLU A 485 2.29 -42.32 -26.87
CA GLU A 485 2.20 -43.75 -27.18
C GLU A 485 1.41 -43.99 -28.47
N GLN A 486 0.27 -43.32 -28.62
CA GLN A 486 -0.57 -43.41 -29.82
C GLN A 486 0.14 -42.86 -31.07
N GLU A 487 0.87 -41.76 -30.97
CA GLU A 487 1.70 -41.23 -32.07
C GLU A 487 2.83 -42.20 -32.47
N VAL A 488 3.54 -42.76 -31.48
CA VAL A 488 4.59 -43.76 -31.72
C VAL A 488 3.99 -45.00 -32.40
N LEU A 489 2.86 -45.49 -31.89
CA LEU A 489 2.12 -46.61 -32.46
C LEU A 489 1.71 -46.33 -33.91
N LEU A 490 1.07 -45.18 -34.19
CA LEU A 490 0.65 -44.80 -35.55
C LEU A 490 1.84 -44.68 -36.50
N ARG A 491 3.01 -44.25 -36.00
CA ARG A 491 4.24 -44.22 -36.80
C ARG A 491 4.76 -45.62 -37.06
N LEU A 492 4.83 -46.49 -36.05
CA LEU A 492 5.24 -47.89 -36.24
C LEU A 492 4.37 -48.56 -37.30
N VAL A 493 3.04 -48.44 -37.19
CA VAL A 493 2.08 -48.97 -38.18
C VAL A 493 2.35 -48.40 -39.58
N ARG A 494 2.57 -47.09 -39.73
CA ARG A 494 2.92 -46.49 -41.03
C ARG A 494 4.24 -47.04 -41.60
N HIS A 495 5.25 -47.27 -40.76
CA HIS A 495 6.55 -47.77 -41.20
C HIS A 495 6.50 -49.23 -41.61
N ILE A 496 5.67 -50.02 -40.92
CA ILE A 496 5.35 -51.38 -41.32
C ILE A 496 4.66 -51.37 -42.69
N ILE A 497 3.59 -50.58 -42.88
CA ILE A 497 2.90 -50.47 -44.16
C ILE A 497 3.86 -50.07 -45.29
N ALA A 498 4.81 -49.18 -45.01
CA ALA A 498 5.81 -48.74 -45.96
C ALA A 498 6.98 -49.73 -46.16
N GLY A 499 7.03 -50.86 -45.45
CA GLY A 499 8.06 -51.88 -45.59
C GLY A 499 9.47 -51.43 -45.19
N LYS A 500 9.60 -50.50 -44.24
CA LYS A 500 10.91 -49.95 -43.83
C LYS A 500 11.70 -50.93 -42.94
N GLY A 501 13.03 -50.94 -43.07
CA GLY A 501 13.94 -51.79 -42.27
C GLY A 501 14.06 -51.40 -40.79
N GLY A 502 14.76 -52.20 -39.99
CA GLY A 502 14.95 -52.00 -38.54
C GLY A 502 13.94 -52.76 -37.69
N ILE A 503 13.45 -52.17 -36.58
CA ILE A 503 12.55 -52.86 -35.62
C ILE A 503 11.28 -53.43 -36.27
N VAL A 504 10.80 -52.78 -37.34
CA VAL A 504 9.58 -53.16 -38.08
C VAL A 504 9.83 -54.05 -39.31
N GLN A 505 11.07 -54.48 -39.55
CA GLN A 505 11.43 -55.23 -40.75
C GLN A 505 10.74 -56.60 -40.83
N GLY A 506 10.09 -56.89 -41.96
CA GLY A 506 9.51 -58.20 -42.23
C GLY A 506 8.17 -58.48 -41.54
N ILE A 507 7.50 -57.45 -41.01
CA ILE A 507 6.18 -57.61 -40.38
C ILE A 507 5.07 -57.13 -41.34
N SER A 508 4.00 -57.90 -41.54
CA SER A 508 2.93 -57.62 -42.53
C SER A 508 1.70 -56.93 -41.91
N VAL A 509 1.12 -55.95 -42.63
CA VAL A 509 -0.02 -55.10 -42.19
C VAL A 509 -1.26 -55.91 -41.79
N THR A 510 -1.47 -57.09 -42.35
CA THR A 510 -2.61 -57.96 -42.04
C THR A 510 -2.50 -58.69 -40.69
N GLU A 511 -1.37 -58.59 -39.99
CA GLU A 511 -1.08 -59.40 -38.80
C GLU A 511 -1.05 -58.61 -37.49
N PHE A 512 -1.39 -57.31 -37.48
CA PHE A 512 -1.28 -56.48 -36.28
C PHE A 512 -2.54 -56.39 -35.44
N ALA A 513 -2.44 -56.86 -34.19
CA ALA A 513 -3.35 -56.48 -33.12
C ALA A 513 -2.59 -55.57 -32.12
N PRO A 514 -2.68 -54.23 -32.27
CA PRO A 514 -1.98 -53.34 -31.35
C PRO A 514 -2.70 -53.30 -30.00
N VAL A 515 -1.93 -53.45 -28.91
CA VAL A 515 -2.42 -53.21 -27.55
C VAL A 515 -1.52 -52.17 -26.90
N THR A 516 -2.12 -51.03 -26.53
CA THR A 516 -1.48 -49.98 -25.73
C THR A 516 -1.80 -50.19 -24.26
N GLY A 517 -0.82 -50.04 -23.39
CA GLY A 517 -0.97 -50.21 -21.94
C GLY A 517 -1.32 -51.65 -21.56
N TYR A 518 -0.46 -52.59 -21.96
CA TYR A 518 -0.67 -54.01 -21.70
C TYR A 518 -0.27 -54.37 -20.27
N HIS A 519 -1.24 -54.77 -19.44
CA HIS A 519 -0.99 -55.18 -18.06
C HIS A 519 -0.66 -56.68 -17.93
N LEU A 520 0.46 -56.99 -17.27
CA LEU A 520 0.84 -58.33 -16.84
C LEU A 520 0.02 -58.73 -15.59
N THR A 521 -0.07 -60.03 -15.32
CA THR A 521 -0.70 -60.57 -14.10
C THR A 521 0.03 -60.14 -12.81
N SER A 522 1.31 -59.76 -12.91
CA SER A 522 2.11 -59.15 -11.84
C SER A 522 1.71 -57.72 -11.49
N GLY A 523 0.84 -57.08 -12.30
CA GLY A 523 0.45 -55.67 -12.16
C GLY A 523 1.36 -54.68 -12.89
N GLU A 524 2.44 -55.16 -13.52
CA GLU A 524 3.32 -54.33 -14.36
C GLU A 524 2.68 -54.04 -15.73
N GLU A 525 3.08 -52.95 -16.38
CA GLU A 525 2.54 -52.52 -17.68
C GLU A 525 3.65 -52.43 -18.73
N ILE A 526 3.36 -52.83 -19.96
CA ILE A 526 4.18 -52.54 -21.15
C ILE A 526 3.41 -51.56 -22.03
N ASP A 527 4.03 -50.42 -22.34
CA ASP A 527 3.35 -49.29 -22.96
C ASP A 527 2.79 -49.63 -24.34
N ILE A 528 3.53 -50.38 -25.16
CA ILE A 528 3.10 -50.82 -26.49
C ILE A 528 3.46 -52.28 -26.71
N VAL A 529 2.47 -53.10 -27.11
CA VAL A 529 2.67 -54.46 -27.62
C VAL A 529 2.06 -54.56 -29.02
N LEU A 530 2.88 -54.90 -30.00
CA LEU A 530 2.49 -55.14 -31.38
C LEU A 530 2.80 -56.59 -31.74
N GLU A 531 1.76 -57.41 -31.75
CA GLU A 531 1.86 -58.79 -32.22
C GLU A 531 1.74 -58.82 -33.75
N GLY A 532 2.71 -59.43 -34.43
CA GLY A 532 2.65 -59.82 -35.85
C GLY A 532 2.64 -61.34 -36.00
N GLY A 533 2.67 -61.89 -37.22
CA GLY A 533 2.59 -63.34 -37.45
C GLY A 533 3.81 -64.09 -36.95
N GLN A 534 5.03 -63.58 -37.22
CA GLN A 534 6.30 -64.22 -36.86
C GLN A 534 7.08 -63.51 -35.76
N SER A 535 6.70 -62.28 -35.40
CA SER A 535 7.40 -61.46 -34.41
C SER A 535 6.44 -60.68 -33.52
N VAL A 536 6.92 -60.25 -32.35
CA VAL A 536 6.22 -59.33 -31.46
C VAL A 536 7.17 -58.18 -31.11
N ILE A 537 6.70 -56.94 -31.28
CA ILE A 537 7.41 -55.76 -30.81
C ILE A 537 6.82 -55.36 -29.47
N MET A 538 7.68 -55.18 -28.49
CA MET A 538 7.33 -54.56 -27.21
C MET A 538 8.12 -53.27 -27.07
N ALA A 539 7.45 -52.20 -26.67
CA ALA A 539 8.11 -50.91 -26.50
C ALA A 539 7.71 -50.21 -25.21
N GLU A 540 8.70 -49.57 -24.59
CA GLU A 540 8.50 -48.59 -23.53
C GLU A 540 8.63 -47.17 -24.11
N CYS A 541 7.80 -46.25 -23.65
CA CYS A 541 7.72 -44.87 -24.12
C CYS A 541 7.84 -43.90 -22.94
N LYS A 542 8.85 -43.02 -22.97
CA LYS A 542 9.05 -41.97 -21.96
C LYS A 542 8.87 -40.57 -22.55
N ASN A 543 8.01 -39.79 -21.92
CA ASN A 543 7.72 -38.41 -22.30
C ASN A 543 8.33 -37.42 -21.28
N TYR A 544 9.60 -37.63 -20.93
CA TYR A 544 10.33 -36.73 -20.03
C TYR A 544 10.85 -35.51 -20.76
N LEU A 545 10.72 -34.34 -20.14
CA LEU A 545 11.38 -33.11 -20.61
C LEU A 545 12.91 -33.25 -20.56
N PRO A 546 13.68 -32.51 -21.37
CA PRO A 546 15.15 -32.63 -21.45
C PRO A 546 15.88 -32.61 -20.09
N ARG A 547 15.41 -31.78 -19.15
CA ARG A 547 15.98 -31.66 -17.80
C ARG A 547 15.78 -32.87 -16.88
N TYR A 548 14.98 -33.86 -17.30
CA TYR A 548 14.67 -35.07 -16.53
C TYR A 548 15.11 -36.36 -17.24
N LEU A 549 15.90 -36.25 -18.32
CA LEU A 549 16.40 -37.44 -19.03
C LEU A 549 17.31 -38.31 -18.15
N ASN A 550 17.96 -37.72 -17.14
CA ASN A 550 18.73 -38.42 -16.12
C ASN A 550 17.94 -39.46 -15.30
N LYS A 551 16.61 -39.43 -15.36
CA LYS A 551 15.74 -40.41 -14.71
C LYS A 551 15.61 -41.72 -15.50
N ILE A 552 15.97 -41.74 -16.77
CA ILE A 552 16.05 -42.98 -17.55
C ILE A 552 17.42 -43.58 -17.23
N THR A 553 17.43 -44.67 -16.47
CA THR A 553 18.67 -45.31 -15.99
C THR A 553 18.80 -46.71 -16.58
N GLU A 554 20.01 -47.30 -16.51
CA GLU A 554 20.24 -48.71 -16.92
C GLU A 554 19.24 -49.65 -16.24
N LYS A 555 19.00 -49.45 -14.93
CA LYS A 555 18.00 -50.19 -14.17
C LYS A 555 16.58 -50.08 -14.76
N THR A 556 16.18 -48.88 -15.19
CA THR A 556 14.87 -48.66 -15.83
C THR A 556 14.72 -49.45 -17.13
N VAL A 557 15.82 -49.60 -17.86
CA VAL A 557 15.87 -50.36 -19.11
C VAL A 557 15.83 -51.86 -18.82
N ASP A 558 16.59 -52.33 -17.82
CA ASP A 558 16.59 -53.74 -17.40
C ASP A 558 15.22 -54.19 -16.91
N GLU A 559 14.57 -53.39 -16.06
CA GLU A 559 13.20 -53.66 -15.60
C GLU A 559 12.23 -53.80 -16.78
N PHE A 560 12.42 -53.02 -17.86
CA PHE A 560 11.64 -53.16 -19.08
C PHE A 560 11.95 -54.45 -19.85
N ILE A 561 13.23 -54.80 -20.01
CA ILE A 561 13.62 -56.04 -20.68
C ILE A 561 13.04 -57.24 -19.93
N GLU A 562 13.17 -57.27 -18.60
CA GLU A 562 12.68 -58.36 -17.75
C GLU A 562 11.17 -58.55 -17.89
N LYS A 563 10.38 -57.48 -17.81
CA LYS A 563 8.92 -57.58 -17.98
C LYS A 563 8.53 -58.00 -19.41
N ALA A 564 9.25 -57.52 -20.43
CA ALA A 564 8.99 -57.89 -21.82
C ALA A 564 9.30 -59.36 -22.10
N VAL A 565 10.43 -59.87 -21.60
CA VAL A 565 10.83 -61.29 -21.73
C VAL A 565 9.84 -62.20 -21.00
N ARG A 566 9.38 -61.81 -19.81
CA ARG A 566 8.33 -62.56 -19.09
C ARG A 566 7.04 -62.65 -19.91
N LEU A 567 6.53 -61.52 -20.40
CA LEU A 567 5.31 -61.50 -21.21
C LEU A 567 5.47 -62.32 -22.50
N HIS A 568 6.64 -62.23 -23.14
CA HIS A 568 6.97 -63.00 -24.33
C HIS A 568 6.93 -64.51 -24.08
N ASN A 569 7.60 -64.99 -23.02
CA ASN A 569 7.59 -66.41 -22.68
C ASN A 569 6.19 -66.93 -22.35
N ASP A 570 5.37 -66.09 -21.68
CA ASP A 570 4.03 -66.48 -21.26
C ASP A 570 3.02 -66.54 -22.41
N ARG A 571 3.11 -65.65 -23.41
CA ARG A 571 2.06 -65.49 -24.44
C ARG A 571 2.53 -65.55 -25.89
N PHE A 572 3.80 -65.32 -26.15
CA PHE A 572 4.34 -65.15 -27.51
C PHE A 572 5.59 -66.01 -27.77
N SER A 573 5.77 -67.10 -27.02
CA SER A 573 7.00 -67.92 -26.99
C SER A 573 7.42 -68.54 -28.33
N GLY A 574 6.54 -68.57 -29.34
CA GLY A 574 6.83 -69.00 -30.71
C GLY A 574 7.18 -67.88 -31.70
N LYS A 575 7.28 -66.62 -31.25
CA LYS A 575 7.52 -65.43 -32.09
C LYS A 575 8.86 -64.78 -31.76
N GLU A 576 9.48 -64.12 -32.73
CA GLU A 576 10.69 -63.32 -32.50
C GLU A 576 10.36 -62.08 -31.64
N LEU A 577 11.02 -61.90 -30.49
CA LEU A 577 10.85 -60.72 -29.64
C LEU A 577 11.75 -59.58 -30.11
N ARG A 578 11.17 -58.40 -30.34
CA ARG A 578 11.91 -57.18 -30.65
C ARG A 578 11.58 -56.09 -29.64
N LEU A 579 12.61 -55.46 -29.10
CA LEU A 579 12.48 -54.47 -28.04
C LEU A 579 12.77 -53.06 -28.55
N ALA A 580 11.91 -52.13 -28.16
CA ALA A 580 12.11 -50.70 -28.38
C ALA A 580 12.02 -49.93 -27.07
N PHE A 581 12.76 -48.84 -27.00
CA PHE A 581 12.61 -47.89 -25.91
C PHE A 581 12.66 -46.50 -26.51
N PHE A 582 11.53 -45.78 -26.48
CA PHE A 582 11.40 -44.48 -27.11
C PHE A 582 11.34 -43.38 -26.06
N SER A 583 12.06 -42.29 -26.32
CA SER A 583 11.96 -41.06 -25.53
C SER A 583 11.67 -39.88 -26.45
N ARG A 584 10.68 -39.05 -26.11
CA ARG A 584 10.30 -37.89 -26.92
C ARG A 584 11.49 -36.95 -27.18
N HIS A 585 12.31 -36.77 -26.16
CA HIS A 585 13.44 -35.84 -26.15
C HIS A 585 14.81 -36.53 -26.22
N GLY A 586 14.84 -37.85 -26.49
CA GLY A 586 16.08 -38.63 -26.58
C GLY A 586 16.57 -39.14 -25.23
N PHE A 587 17.82 -39.59 -25.20
CA PHE A 587 18.48 -40.19 -24.03
C PHE A 587 19.69 -39.36 -23.62
N GLU A 588 20.19 -39.57 -22.40
CA GLU A 588 21.51 -39.05 -22.08
C GLU A 588 22.57 -39.87 -22.81
N SER A 589 23.60 -39.20 -23.35
CA SER A 589 24.64 -39.84 -24.16
C SER A 589 25.37 -41.00 -23.45
N ARG A 590 25.36 -41.03 -22.11
CA ARG A 590 25.92 -42.13 -21.32
C ARG A 590 25.11 -43.43 -21.40
N LEU A 591 23.82 -43.37 -21.70
CA LEU A 591 22.92 -44.52 -21.76
C LEU A 591 22.83 -45.12 -23.17
N GLU A 592 23.22 -44.37 -24.20
CA GLU A 592 23.18 -44.82 -25.60
C GLU A 592 23.99 -46.10 -25.84
N PRO A 593 25.25 -46.24 -25.35
CA PRO A 593 26.02 -47.48 -25.51
C PRO A 593 25.34 -48.68 -24.84
N TYR A 594 24.68 -48.46 -23.70
CA TYR A 594 23.99 -49.51 -22.97
C TYR A 594 22.74 -50.01 -23.71
N LEU A 595 21.94 -49.09 -24.26
CA LEU A 595 20.77 -49.43 -25.05
C LEU A 595 21.16 -50.20 -26.32
N GLU A 596 22.26 -49.82 -26.96
CA GLU A 596 22.81 -50.52 -28.12
C GLU A 596 23.32 -51.92 -27.77
N GLU A 597 24.04 -52.08 -26.65
CA GLU A 597 24.52 -53.37 -26.15
C GLU A 597 23.36 -54.35 -25.90
N LYS A 598 22.23 -53.85 -25.35
CA LYS A 598 21.03 -54.65 -25.09
C LYS A 598 20.18 -54.91 -26.35
N GLY A 599 20.61 -54.43 -27.52
CA GLY A 599 19.87 -54.57 -28.78
C GLY A 599 18.53 -53.84 -28.78
N ILE A 600 18.38 -52.80 -27.96
CA ILE A 600 17.15 -52.02 -27.86
C ILE A 600 17.15 -50.93 -28.93
N VAL A 601 16.09 -50.88 -29.71
CA VAL A 601 15.92 -49.84 -30.73
C VAL A 601 15.38 -48.58 -30.08
N THR A 602 16.11 -47.48 -30.23
CA THR A 602 15.84 -46.19 -29.58
C THR A 602 15.23 -45.14 -30.52
N GLU A 603 15.26 -45.40 -31.82
CA GLU A 603 14.77 -44.50 -32.86
C GLU A 603 13.85 -45.20 -33.88
N LEU A 604 12.93 -44.44 -34.46
CA LEU A 604 12.09 -44.90 -35.56
C LEU A 604 12.81 -44.69 -36.90
N PRO A 605 12.68 -45.61 -37.88
CA PRO A 605 13.39 -45.50 -39.16
C PRO A 605 13.04 -44.22 -39.94
N GLY A 606 14.00 -43.30 -40.08
CA GLY A 606 13.84 -42.04 -40.83
C GLY A 606 14.04 -40.74 -40.03
N ARG A 607 14.66 -40.78 -38.84
CA ARG A 607 15.23 -39.58 -38.20
C ARG A 607 16.68 -39.39 -38.66
N ALA A 608 16.94 -38.34 -39.43
CA ALA A 608 18.27 -37.75 -39.56
C ALA A 608 18.26 -36.40 -38.83
N LEU A 609 19.08 -36.30 -37.77
CA LEU A 609 19.71 -35.11 -37.16
C LEU A 609 18.89 -33.80 -36.96
N SER A 610 18.99 -33.30 -35.73
CA SER A 610 18.70 -31.94 -35.21
C SER A 610 17.25 -31.63 -34.73
N CYS A 611 17.03 -31.80 -33.42
CA CYS A 611 15.89 -31.21 -32.70
C CYS A 611 16.16 -29.72 -32.38
N SER A 612 16.21 -28.86 -33.40
CA SER A 612 16.23 -27.39 -33.18
C SER A 612 14.99 -26.66 -33.68
N HIS A 613 14.02 -27.33 -34.32
CA HIS A 613 12.87 -26.62 -34.93
C HIS A 613 11.54 -27.32 -34.68
N ILE A 614 11.06 -27.32 -33.43
CA ILE A 614 9.62 -27.28 -33.13
C ILE A 614 9.45 -26.38 -31.89
N ARG A 615 9.22 -25.08 -32.11
CA ARG A 615 8.59 -24.21 -31.11
C ARG A 615 7.13 -24.64 -30.99
N PHE A 616 6.70 -24.94 -29.78
CA PHE A 616 5.30 -24.74 -29.41
C PHE A 616 5.20 -23.31 -28.86
N ILE A 617 4.55 -22.44 -29.62
CA ILE A 617 3.49 -21.58 -29.10
C ILE A 617 2.21 -22.23 -29.60
#